data_AF-A0A948FSQ0-F1
#
_entry.id   AF-A0A948FSQ0-F1
#
_cell.length_a   1.000
_cell.length_b   1.000
_cell.length_c   1.000
_cell.angle_alpha   90.00
_cell.angle_beta   90.00
_cell.angle_gamma   90.00
#
_symmetry.space_group_name_H-M   'P 1'
#
loop_
_entity.id
_entity.type
_entity.pdbx_description
1 polymer ?
#
loop_
_entity_poly.entity_id
_entity_poly.type
_entity_poly.pdbx_seq_one_letter_code
_entity_poly.pdbx_strand_id
1 'polypeptide(L)'
;VEQTGVAGVVVGRGCLGRPWLFRDLAAAFAGEQVATLPVLGEVTAMMRRHAELLSQHMGEERGCKEFRKHVTWYLKGFAAGGTLRRSLGLVDSLAALDDLLAELDPHEPFPVRELGTPRGRQGAPRSRVVLPEGWLDDTDGTGAVLREDAGETTGG
;
A
#
# COMPACT_ATOMS: atom_id res chain seq x y z
N VAL A 1 1.91 -4.09 21.98
CA VAL A 1 1.10 -5.16 22.62
C VAL A 1 1.48 -5.27 24.08
N GLU A 2 2.74 -5.51 24.41
CA GLU A 2 3.24 -5.56 25.80
C GLU A 2 2.83 -4.35 26.65
N GLN A 3 2.98 -3.13 26.12
CA GLN A 3 2.63 -1.90 26.86
C GLN A 3 1.12 -1.74 27.11
N THR A 4 0.26 -2.18 26.19
CA THR A 4 -1.18 -1.87 26.21
C THR A 4 -2.05 -3.06 26.62
N GLY A 5 -1.51 -4.28 26.63
CA GLY A 5 -2.26 -5.50 26.96
C GLY A 5 -3.34 -5.88 25.93
N VAL A 6 -3.36 -5.26 24.75
CA VAL A 6 -4.37 -5.51 23.71
C VAL A 6 -4.17 -6.86 23.04
N ALA A 7 -5.26 -7.52 22.64
CA ALA A 7 -5.21 -8.81 21.93
C ALA A 7 -4.73 -8.70 20.47
N GLY A 8 -4.73 -7.49 19.90
CA GLY A 8 -4.33 -7.28 18.51
C GLY A 8 -4.07 -5.81 18.20
N VAL A 9 -3.46 -5.58 17.04
CA VAL A 9 -3.15 -4.24 16.52
C VAL A 9 -3.64 -4.11 15.08
N VAL A 10 -4.11 -2.93 14.73
CA VAL A 10 -4.48 -2.57 13.35
C VAL A 10 -3.35 -1.74 12.74
N VAL A 11 -2.84 -2.17 11.59
CA VAL A 11 -1.80 -1.45 10.86
C VAL A 11 -2.44 -0.65 9.72
N GLY A 12 -2.42 0.68 9.85
CA GLY A 12 -2.87 1.60 8.81
C GLY A 12 -1.73 2.00 7.86
N ARG A 13 -1.44 3.29 7.77
CA ARG A 13 -0.49 3.87 6.80
C ARG A 13 0.91 3.25 6.74
N GLY A 14 1.38 2.64 7.83
CA GLY A 14 2.71 2.02 7.90
C GLY A 14 2.93 0.86 6.91
N CYS A 15 1.86 0.17 6.48
CA CYS A 15 1.93 -0.95 5.54
C CYS A 15 1.87 -0.53 4.06
N LEU A 16 1.65 0.75 3.75
CA LEU A 16 1.51 1.23 2.37
C LEU A 16 2.80 0.97 1.57
N GLY A 17 2.69 0.15 0.53
CA GLY A 17 3.81 -0.29 -0.32
C GLY A 17 4.78 -1.25 0.38
N ARG A 18 4.36 -1.88 1.49
CA ARG A 18 5.18 -2.81 2.29
C ARG A 18 4.35 -4.02 2.75
N PRO A 19 3.75 -4.80 1.84
CA PRO A 19 2.93 -5.96 2.23
C PRO A 19 3.71 -6.99 3.06
N TRP A 20 5.02 -7.11 2.89
CA TRP A 20 5.89 -7.97 3.71
C TRP A 20 5.94 -7.60 5.19
N LEU A 21 5.51 -6.39 5.57
CA LEU A 21 5.42 -5.99 6.98
C LEU A 21 4.56 -6.98 7.78
N PHE A 22 3.51 -7.54 7.19
CA PHE A 22 2.64 -8.49 7.90
C PHE A 22 3.34 -9.83 8.15
N ARG A 23 4.16 -10.31 7.22
CA ARG A 23 5.05 -11.46 7.43
C ARG A 23 6.01 -11.18 8.58
N ASP A 24 6.66 -10.02 8.58
CA ASP A 24 7.65 -9.65 9.60
C ASP A 24 7.01 -9.53 10.99
N LEU A 25 5.80 -8.95 11.06
CA LEU A 25 5.02 -8.88 12.29
C LEU A 25 4.61 -10.26 12.79
N ALA A 26 4.14 -11.15 11.91
CA ALA A 26 3.77 -12.51 12.28
C ALA A 26 4.98 -13.30 12.83
N ALA A 27 6.13 -13.23 12.17
CA ALA A 27 7.37 -13.83 12.64
C ALA A 27 7.79 -13.29 14.02
N ALA A 28 7.72 -11.97 14.21
CA ALA A 28 8.03 -11.34 15.50
C ALA A 28 7.09 -11.82 16.62
N PHE A 29 5.79 -11.96 16.35
CA PHE A 29 4.83 -12.51 17.33
C PHE A 29 5.04 -14.01 17.61
N ALA A 30 5.59 -14.76 16.66
CA ALA A 30 5.94 -16.17 16.82
C ALA A 30 7.29 -16.38 17.55
N GLY A 31 8.04 -15.32 17.85
CA GLY A 31 9.38 -15.42 18.41
C GLY A 31 10.44 -15.89 17.39
N GLU A 32 10.12 -15.82 16.10
CA GLU A 32 11.05 -16.14 15.02
C GLU A 32 11.96 -14.95 14.71
N GLN A 33 13.11 -15.24 14.10
CA GLN A 33 13.97 -14.17 13.58
C GLN A 33 13.25 -13.47 12.43
N VAL A 34 13.14 -12.14 12.52
CA VAL A 34 12.52 -11.33 11.46
C VAL A 34 13.32 -11.49 10.17
N ALA A 35 12.61 -11.77 9.08
CA ALA A 35 13.19 -11.93 7.76
C ALA A 35 14.00 -10.69 7.34
N THR A 36 15.03 -10.91 6.54
CA THR A 36 15.81 -9.84 5.92
C THR A 36 14.89 -8.90 5.12
N LEU A 37 15.19 -7.60 5.15
CA LEU A 37 14.47 -6.61 4.34
C LEU A 37 14.59 -6.99 2.85
N PRO A 38 13.51 -6.85 2.07
CA PRO A 38 13.52 -7.30 0.70
C PRO A 38 14.44 -6.44 -0.17
N VAL A 39 15.12 -7.06 -1.12
CA VAL A 39 15.79 -6.32 -2.21
C VAL A 39 14.76 -5.80 -3.21
N LEU A 40 15.14 -4.83 -4.04
CA LEU A 40 14.22 -4.22 -4.99
C LEU A 40 13.59 -5.25 -5.94
N GLY A 41 14.30 -6.32 -6.32
CA GLY A 41 13.72 -7.42 -7.12
C GLY A 41 12.55 -8.15 -6.45
N GLU A 42 12.61 -8.35 -5.14
CA GLU A 42 11.47 -8.93 -4.39
C GLU A 42 10.32 -7.93 -4.30
N VAL A 43 10.64 -6.63 -4.16
CA VAL A 43 9.66 -5.55 -4.15
C VAL A 43 8.95 -5.44 -5.51
N THR A 44 9.67 -5.51 -6.63
CA THR A 44 9.08 -5.47 -7.98
C THR A 44 8.24 -6.71 -8.27
N ALA A 45 8.64 -7.89 -7.79
CA ALA A 45 7.80 -9.09 -7.85
C ALA A 45 6.47 -8.91 -7.11
N MET A 46 6.49 -8.30 -5.92
CA MET A 46 5.28 -7.97 -5.16
C MET A 46 4.43 -6.88 -5.84
N MET A 47 5.07 -5.88 -6.45
CA MET A 47 4.40 -4.87 -7.28
C MET A 47 3.64 -5.54 -8.44
N ARG A 48 4.32 -6.42 -9.18
CA ARG A 48 3.73 -7.13 -10.32
C ARG A 48 2.59 -8.05 -9.92
N ARG A 49 2.73 -8.77 -8.79
CA ARG A 49 1.65 -9.60 -8.24
C ARG A 49 0.45 -8.76 -7.81
N HIS A 50 0.68 -7.60 -7.20
CA HIS A 50 -0.41 -6.70 -6.82
C HIS A 50 -1.17 -6.18 -8.04
N ALA A 51 -0.47 -5.75 -9.09
CA ALA A 51 -1.09 -5.35 -10.35
C ALA A 51 -1.90 -6.51 -10.96
N GLU A 52 -1.36 -7.73 -10.95
CA GLU A 52 -2.05 -8.94 -11.44
C GLU A 52 -3.38 -9.18 -10.74
N LEU A 53 -3.38 -9.11 -9.40
CA LEU A 53 -4.57 -9.36 -8.58
C LEU A 53 -5.65 -8.30 -8.83
N LEU A 54 -5.24 -7.04 -9.00
CA LEU A 54 -6.16 -5.97 -9.41
C LEU A 54 -6.71 -6.27 -10.81
N SER A 55 -5.86 -6.58 -11.78
CA SER A 55 -6.26 -6.93 -13.15
C SER A 55 -7.22 -8.12 -13.23
N GLN A 56 -7.03 -9.15 -12.41
CA GLN A 56 -7.94 -10.29 -12.29
C GLN A 56 -9.32 -9.88 -11.76
N HIS A 57 -9.37 -8.89 -10.85
CA HIS A 57 -10.61 -8.46 -10.21
C HIS A 57 -11.42 -7.48 -11.07
N MET A 58 -10.78 -6.55 -11.77
CA MET A 58 -11.47 -5.44 -12.46
C MET A 58 -11.13 -5.31 -13.96
N GLY A 59 -10.42 -6.28 -14.53
CA GLY A 59 -9.88 -6.23 -15.89
C GLY A 59 -8.53 -5.52 -15.94
N GLU A 60 -7.69 -5.89 -16.92
CA GLU A 60 -6.29 -5.46 -16.98
C GLU A 60 -6.11 -3.95 -16.97
N GLU A 61 -6.78 -3.24 -17.88
CA GLU A 61 -6.65 -1.78 -18.02
C GLU A 61 -7.01 -1.04 -16.71
N ARG A 62 -8.14 -1.41 -16.07
CA ARG A 62 -8.56 -0.81 -14.80
C ARG A 62 -7.64 -1.23 -13.66
N GLY A 63 -7.20 -2.49 -13.63
CA GLY A 63 -6.29 -3.01 -12.61
C GLY A 63 -4.96 -2.26 -12.61
N CYS A 64 -4.40 -2.02 -13.80
CA CYS A 64 -3.20 -1.22 -13.97
C CYS A 64 -3.43 0.24 -13.55
N LYS A 65 -4.57 0.84 -13.92
CA LYS A 65 -4.95 2.21 -13.48
C LYS A 65 -5.01 2.33 -11.96
N GLU A 66 -5.68 1.41 -11.28
CA GLU A 66 -5.74 1.38 -9.82
C GLU A 66 -4.38 1.11 -9.19
N PHE A 67 -3.53 0.29 -9.83
CA PHE A 67 -2.20 0.00 -9.33
C PHE A 67 -1.29 1.23 -9.25
N ARG A 68 -1.44 2.21 -10.16
CA ARG A 68 -0.58 3.41 -10.27
C ARG A 68 -0.41 4.14 -8.93
N LYS A 69 -1.45 4.22 -8.10
CA LYS A 69 -1.40 4.90 -6.79
C LYS A 69 -0.43 4.25 -5.80
N HIS A 70 -0.16 2.95 -5.97
CA HIS A 70 0.72 2.19 -5.08
C HIS A 70 2.21 2.32 -5.43
N VAL A 71 2.54 2.68 -6.68
CA VAL A 71 3.93 2.76 -7.19
C VAL A 71 4.80 3.63 -6.29
N THR A 72 4.32 4.83 -5.95
CA THR A 72 5.05 5.79 -5.12
C THR A 72 5.36 5.23 -3.74
N TRP A 73 4.48 4.41 -3.17
CA TRP A 73 4.69 3.81 -1.86
C TRP A 73 5.72 2.67 -1.91
N TYR A 74 5.65 1.81 -2.92
CA TYR A 74 6.62 0.72 -3.09
C TYR A 74 8.03 1.24 -3.31
N LEU A 75 8.18 2.23 -4.20
CA LEU A 75 9.49 2.76 -4.57
C LEU A 75 10.01 3.83 -3.60
N LYS A 76 9.36 4.08 -2.46
CA LYS A 76 9.82 5.12 -1.51
C LYS A 76 11.26 4.81 -1.04
N GLY A 77 12.17 5.75 -1.31
CA GLY A 77 13.58 5.67 -0.96
C GLY A 77 14.49 4.98 -1.98
N PHE A 78 13.95 4.15 -2.89
CA PHE A 78 14.72 3.46 -3.94
C PHE A 78 15.13 4.39 -5.09
N ALA A 79 16.23 4.05 -5.75
CA ALA A 79 16.84 4.79 -6.85
C ALA A 79 16.15 4.56 -8.21
N ALA A 80 14.82 4.60 -8.27
CA ALA A 80 14.07 4.38 -9.52
C ALA A 80 14.20 5.52 -10.56
N GLY A 81 14.67 6.71 -10.18
CA GLY A 81 14.75 7.86 -11.09
C GLY A 81 13.39 8.51 -11.41
N GLY A 82 13.40 9.81 -11.74
CA GLY A 82 12.17 10.58 -11.94
C GLY A 82 11.38 10.19 -13.19
N THR A 83 12.08 9.84 -14.28
CA THR A 83 11.44 9.47 -15.55
C THR A 83 10.72 8.13 -15.44
N LEU A 84 11.37 7.10 -14.92
CA LEU A 84 10.76 5.78 -14.74
C LEU A 84 9.57 5.82 -13.77
N ARG A 85 9.66 6.59 -12.68
CA ARG A 85 8.51 6.82 -11.78
C ARG A 85 7.31 7.43 -12.51
N ARG A 86 7.53 8.38 -13.42
CA ARG A 86 6.45 8.95 -14.24
C ARG A 86 5.86 7.90 -15.17
N SER A 87 6.70 7.10 -15.84
CA SER A 87 6.24 6.04 -16.73
C SER A 87 5.41 4.98 -15.99
N LEU A 88 5.88 4.52 -14.83
CA LEU A 88 5.14 3.60 -13.96
C LEU A 88 3.81 4.20 -13.46
N GLY A 89 3.77 5.52 -13.24
CA GLY A 89 2.55 6.24 -12.91
C GLY A 89 1.53 6.35 -14.05
N LEU A 90 1.87 5.92 -15.26
CA LEU A 90 1.01 5.96 -16.45
C LEU A 90 0.72 4.57 -17.04
N VAL A 91 1.25 3.50 -16.45
CA VAL A 91 1.17 2.13 -16.98
C VAL A 91 -0.28 1.64 -17.14
N ASP A 92 -0.59 1.00 -18.25
CA ASP A 92 -1.96 0.56 -18.62
C ASP A 92 -2.08 -0.93 -18.98
N SER A 93 -0.96 -1.67 -18.97
CA SER A 93 -0.93 -3.12 -19.16
C SER A 93 0.10 -3.77 -18.25
N LEU A 94 -0.06 -5.07 -18.00
CA LEU A 94 0.90 -5.86 -17.23
C LEU A 94 2.22 -6.02 -17.98
N ALA A 95 2.17 -6.15 -19.31
CA ALA A 95 3.37 -6.22 -20.14
C ALA A 95 4.21 -4.94 -20.04
N ALA A 96 3.58 -3.76 -20.17
CA ALA A 96 4.29 -2.49 -20.00
C ALA A 96 4.82 -2.31 -18.57
N LEU A 97 4.12 -2.85 -17.56
CA LEU A 97 4.63 -2.86 -16.19
C LEU A 97 5.89 -3.73 -16.08
N ASP A 98 5.88 -4.92 -16.67
CA ASP A 98 7.02 -5.84 -16.66
C ASP A 98 8.25 -5.21 -17.32
N ASP A 99 8.08 -4.56 -18.48
CA ASP A 99 9.16 -3.84 -19.19
C ASP A 99 9.78 -2.73 -18.32
N LEU A 100 8.95 -1.90 -17.69
CA LEU A 100 9.42 -0.80 -16.84
C LEU A 100 10.08 -1.30 -15.55
N LEU A 101 9.57 -2.39 -14.95
CA LEU A 101 10.17 -2.98 -13.75
C LEU A 101 11.53 -3.63 -14.05
N ALA A 102 11.75 -4.12 -15.27
CA ALA A 102 13.03 -4.68 -15.71
C ALA A 102 14.16 -3.64 -15.83
N GLU A 103 13.83 -2.34 -15.90
CA GLU A 103 14.83 -1.26 -15.88
C GLU A 103 15.43 -1.00 -14.48
N LEU A 104 14.84 -1.53 -13.41
CA LEU A 104 15.30 -1.35 -12.04
C LEU A 104 16.44 -2.33 -11.70
N ASP A 105 17.38 -1.92 -10.85
CA ASP A 105 18.39 -2.81 -10.30
C ASP A 105 17.74 -3.79 -9.30
N PRO A 106 17.64 -5.10 -9.61
CA PRO A 106 16.97 -6.06 -8.73
C PRO A 106 17.74 -6.29 -7.42
N HIS A 107 19.02 -5.94 -7.37
CA HIS A 107 19.89 -6.15 -6.22
C HIS A 107 19.99 -4.91 -5.32
N GLU A 108 19.31 -3.80 -5.65
CA GLU A 108 19.30 -2.61 -4.80
C GLU A 108 18.73 -3.01 -3.41
N PRO A 109 19.49 -2.81 -2.32
CA PRO A 109 19.05 -3.16 -0.98
C PRO A 109 17.94 -2.21 -0.53
N PHE A 110 17.08 -2.69 0.38
CA PHE A 110 16.05 -1.85 0.96
C PHE A 110 16.66 -0.57 1.58
N PRO A 111 16.10 0.64 1.31
CA PRO A 111 16.62 1.88 1.86
C PRO A 111 16.30 1.96 3.37
N VAL A 112 17.23 1.50 4.20
CA VAL A 112 17.08 1.43 5.68
C VAL A 112 16.69 2.78 6.30
N ARG A 113 17.12 3.89 5.68
CA ARG A 113 16.72 5.27 6.06
C ARG A 113 15.20 5.51 6.03
N GLU A 114 14.43 4.68 5.31
CA GLU A 114 12.98 4.78 5.22
C GLU A 114 12.25 3.97 6.31
N LEU A 115 12.97 3.25 7.17
CA LEU A 115 12.37 2.60 8.33
C LEU A 115 11.92 3.65 9.34
N GLY A 116 10.67 3.53 9.79
CA GLY A 116 10.06 4.48 10.72
C GLY A 116 9.64 5.82 10.10
N THR A 117 9.94 6.08 8.83
CA THR A 117 9.49 7.32 8.19
C THR A 117 7.97 7.27 7.96
N PRO A 118 7.24 8.37 8.22
CA PRO A 118 5.81 8.41 7.97
C PRO A 118 5.46 8.11 6.50
N ARG A 119 4.33 7.43 6.31
CA ARG A 119 3.75 7.10 5.00
C ARG A 119 2.34 7.68 4.87
N GLY A 120 1.91 7.94 3.64
CA GLY A 120 0.64 8.60 3.34
C GLY A 120 0.63 10.09 3.69
N ARG A 121 -0.58 10.69 3.72
CA ARG A 121 -0.77 12.13 4.02
C ARG A 121 -0.15 12.49 5.37
N GLN A 122 0.74 13.48 5.32
CA GLN A 122 1.30 14.15 6.49
C GLN A 122 0.58 15.48 6.68
N GLY A 123 0.20 15.81 7.91
CA GLY A 123 -0.50 17.06 8.22
C GLY A 123 -1.27 16.99 9.53
N ALA A 124 -1.67 18.16 10.03
CA ALA A 124 -2.48 18.27 11.23
C ALA A 124 -3.84 17.54 11.04
N PRO A 125 -4.41 16.99 12.12
CA PRO A 125 -5.79 16.51 12.11
C PRO A 125 -6.70 17.59 11.52
N ARG A 126 -7.70 17.18 10.74
CA ARG A 126 -8.73 18.13 10.31
C ARG A 126 -9.41 18.66 11.57
N SER A 127 -9.65 19.98 11.62
CA SER A 127 -10.35 20.62 12.73
C SER A 127 -11.80 20.12 12.88
N ARG A 128 -12.38 19.56 11.82
CA ARG A 128 -13.71 18.97 11.80
C ARG A 128 -13.71 17.68 10.98
N VAL A 129 -14.19 16.61 11.59
CA VAL A 129 -14.61 15.37 10.92
C VAL A 129 -16.10 15.49 10.66
N VAL A 130 -16.54 15.33 9.41
CA VAL A 130 -17.95 15.31 9.04
C VAL A 130 -18.35 13.86 8.91
N LEU A 131 -19.37 13.45 9.66
CA LEU A 131 -19.93 12.10 9.59
C LEU A 131 -21.25 12.17 8.82
N PRO A 132 -21.59 11.13 8.04
CA PRO A 132 -22.93 10.99 7.47
C PRO A 132 -24.01 11.04 8.55
N GLU A 133 -25.21 11.49 8.17
CA GLU A 133 -26.38 11.45 9.04
C GLU A 133 -26.65 10.01 9.50
N GLY A 134 -26.93 9.81 10.79
CA GLY A 134 -27.16 8.49 11.38
C GLY A 134 -25.91 7.65 11.69
N TRP A 135 -24.69 8.11 11.35
CA TRP A 135 -23.47 7.32 11.56
C TRP A 135 -23.17 6.99 13.03
N LEU A 136 -23.53 7.88 13.97
CA LEU A 136 -23.35 7.60 15.41
C LEU A 136 -24.44 6.70 15.99
N ASP A 137 -25.55 6.52 15.27
CA ASP A 137 -26.67 5.70 15.69
C ASP A 137 -26.47 4.22 15.33
N ASP A 138 -25.63 3.93 14.33
CA ASP A 138 -25.19 2.59 13.95
C ASP A 138 -23.68 2.56 13.64
N THR A 139 -22.90 2.15 14.65
CA THR A 139 -21.43 2.15 14.58
C THR A 139 -20.83 0.89 13.95
N ASP A 140 -21.63 -0.16 13.72
CA ASP A 140 -21.18 -1.41 13.10
C ASP A 140 -21.71 -1.60 11.67
N GLY A 141 -22.60 -0.72 11.21
CA GLY A 141 -23.11 -0.68 9.84
C GLY A 141 -24.10 -1.80 9.54
N THR A 142 -24.61 -2.50 10.55
CA THR A 142 -25.54 -3.61 10.38
C THR A 142 -26.99 -3.17 10.17
N GLY A 143 -27.35 -1.94 10.57
CA GLY A 143 -28.66 -1.33 10.40
C GLY A 143 -28.71 -0.20 9.35
N ALA A 144 -27.55 0.35 8.96
CA ALA A 144 -27.47 1.44 7.99
C ALA A 144 -27.66 0.93 6.55
N VAL A 145 -28.72 1.39 5.88
CA VAL A 145 -28.84 1.29 4.41
C VAL A 145 -27.89 2.32 3.80
N LEU A 146 -26.60 2.03 3.81
CA LEU A 146 -25.61 2.83 3.11
C LEU A 146 -25.84 2.64 1.61
N ARG A 147 -26.40 3.65 0.95
CA ARG A 147 -26.30 3.74 -0.51
C ARG A 147 -24.83 3.95 -0.83
N GLU A 148 -24.20 2.96 -1.47
CA GLU A 148 -22.87 3.12 -2.02
C GLU A 148 -22.91 4.18 -3.14
N ASP A 149 -22.72 5.45 -2.79
CA ASP A 149 -22.29 6.45 -3.76
C ASP A 149 -20.81 6.21 -4.02
N ALA A 150 -20.53 5.30 -4.95
CA ALA A 150 -19.19 4.93 -5.44
C ALA A 150 -18.40 6.10 -6.08
N GLY A 151 -18.89 7.35 -5.98
CA GLY A 151 -18.28 8.56 -6.50
C GLY A 151 -17.43 9.36 -5.50
N GLU A 152 -17.53 9.09 -4.19
CA GLU A 152 -16.88 9.92 -3.15
C GLU A 152 -15.80 9.19 -2.32
N THR A 153 -14.96 8.36 -2.95
CA THR A 153 -13.65 8.08 -2.36
C THR A 153 -12.61 8.95 -3.05
N THR A 154 -12.45 10.19 -2.56
CA THR A 154 -11.28 11.02 -2.91
C THR A 154 -10.05 10.45 -2.21
N GLY A 155 -9.50 9.37 -2.77
CA GLY A 155 -8.15 8.91 -2.45
C GLY A 155 -7.16 9.87 -3.08
N GLY A 156 -6.72 10.88 -2.32
CA GLY A 156 -5.62 11.76 -2.71
C GLY A 156 -4.25 11.13 -2.59
#